data_AF-A0A968Z4E4-F1
#
_entry.id   AF-A0A968Z4E4-F1
#
_cell.length_a   1.000
_cell.length_b   1.000
_cell.length_c   1.000
_cell.angle_alpha   90.00
_cell.angle_beta   90.00
_cell.angle_gamma   90.00
#
_symmetry.space_group_name_H-M   'P 1'
#
loop_
_entity.id
_entity.type
_entity.pdbx_description
1 polymer ?
#
loop_
_entity_poly.entity_id
_entity_poly.type
_entity_poly.pdbx_seq_one_letter_code
_entity_poly.pdbx_strand_id
1 'polypeptide(L)' 'MFIHLKHYSYKIEISYIAWIKYYILFHNNKRHPRDITRAKIEVFLTYLAVEENVATSTQNQVFNTIFVFVYRLNA' A
#
# COMPACT_ATOMS: atom_id res chain seq x y z
N MET A 1 -7.26 -8.66 10.75
CA MET A 1 -7.61 -7.48 11.58
C MET A 1 -6.29 -6.87 12.04
N PHE A 2 -5.86 -5.75 11.43
CA PHE A 2 -4.57 -5.08 11.71
C PHE A 2 -4.52 -4.32 13.06
N ILE A 3 -5.55 -4.50 13.91
CA ILE A 3 -6.05 -3.47 14.83
C ILE A 3 -5.49 -3.59 16.26
N HIS A 4 -4.35 -4.22 16.52
CA HIS A 4 -3.81 -4.25 17.90
C HIS A 4 -2.39 -3.70 18.04
N LEU A 5 -1.71 -3.28 16.96
CA LEU A 5 -0.30 -2.91 17.09
C LEU A 5 -0.03 -1.44 17.37
N LYS A 6 -0.79 -0.47 16.82
CA LYS A 6 -0.61 0.96 17.16
C LYS A 6 -1.89 1.74 16.89
N HIS A 7 -2.24 2.65 17.79
CA HIS A 7 -3.42 3.53 17.85
C HIS A 7 -3.68 4.41 16.60
N TYR A 8 -3.80 3.83 15.41
CA TYR A 8 -4.27 4.55 14.23
C TYR A 8 -5.79 4.60 14.26
N SER A 9 -6.35 5.78 13.97
CA SER A 9 -7.80 5.97 13.92
C SER A 9 -8.42 5.02 12.89
N TYR A 10 -9.59 4.45 13.20
CA TYR A 10 -10.30 3.47 12.38
C TYR A 10 -10.42 3.86 10.88
N LYS A 11 -10.57 5.16 10.60
CA LYS A 11 -10.61 5.70 9.22
C LYS A 11 -9.30 5.49 8.47
N ILE A 12 -8.16 5.65 9.13
CA ILE A 12 -6.83 5.50 8.54
C ILE A 12 -6.58 4.02 8.20
N GLU A 13 -7.01 3.10 9.08
CA GLU A 13 -6.90 1.66 8.81
C GLU A 13 -7.71 1.22 7.60
N ILE A 14 -8.92 1.72 7.43
CA ILE A 14 -9.75 1.39 6.26
C ILE A 14 -9.05 1.85 4.98
N SER A 15 -8.53 3.09 4.96
CA SER A 15 -7.77 3.60 3.81
C SER A 15 -6.54 2.75 3.54
N TYR A 16 -5.79 2.36 4.57
CA TYR A 16 -4.62 1.50 4.41
C TYR A 16 -4.97 0.12 3.84
N ILE A 17 -6.01 -0.52 4.35
CA ILE A 17 -6.50 -1.81 3.84
C ILE A 17 -6.97 -1.67 2.39
N ALA A 18 -7.66 -0.57 2.06
CA ALA A 18 -8.11 -0.31 0.69
C ALA A 18 -6.92 -0.19 -0.27
N TRP A 19 -5.87 0.57 0.09
CA TRP A 19 -4.68 0.71 -0.74
C TRP A 19 -3.89 -0.58 -0.90
N ILE A 20 -3.75 -1.37 0.17
CA ILE A 20 -3.09 -2.69 0.10
C ILE A 20 -3.86 -3.62 -0.83
N LYS A 21 -5.20 -3.66 -0.71
CA LYS A 21 -6.05 -4.45 -1.62
C LYS A 21 -5.90 -4.01 -3.07
N TYR A 22 -5.91 -2.70 -3.31
CA TYR A 22 -5.78 -2.13 -4.65
C TYR A 22 -4.41 -2.45 -5.25
N TYR A 23 -3.33 -2.36 -4.46
CA TYR A 23 -1.98 -2.78 -4.85
C TYR A 23 -1.90 -4.28 -5.21
N ILE A 24 -2.49 -5.16 -4.38
CA ILE A 24 -2.52 -6.61 -4.64
C ILE A 24 -3.29 -6.92 -5.93
N LEU A 25 -4.42 -6.25 -6.15
CA LEU A 25 -5.25 -6.42 -7.33
C LEU A 25 -4.52 -5.92 -8.59
N PHE A 26 -3.87 -4.76 -8.52
CA PHE A 26 -3.11 -4.16 -9.61
C PHE A 26 -1.98 -5.07 -10.12
N HIS A 27 -1.25 -5.71 -9.21
CA HIS A 27 -0.20 -6.65 -9.60
C HIS A 27 -0.71 -8.06 -9.94
N ASN A 28 -2.03 -8.26 -9.86
CA ASN A 28 -2.81 -9.40 -10.34
C ASN A 28 -2.16 -10.79 -10.12
N ASN A 29 -1.46 -10.95 -9.00
CA ASN A 29 -0.76 -12.18 -8.71
C ASN A 29 -0.68 -12.33 -7.19
N LYS A 30 -1.20 -13.44 -6.69
CA LYS A 30 -1.04 -13.92 -5.30
C LYS A 30 0.43 -14.32 -5.01
N ARG A 31 1.39 -13.62 -5.60
CA ARG A 31 2.80 -13.85 -5.40
C ARG A 31 3.17 -13.38 -4.01
N HIS A 32 3.93 -14.22 -3.33
CA HIS A 32 4.34 -14.05 -1.95
C HIS A 32 4.87 -12.62 -1.74
N PRO A 33 4.56 -11.95 -0.61
CA PRO A 33 5.01 -10.59 -0.35
C PRO A 33 6.53 -10.36 -0.41
N ARG A 34 7.32 -11.44 -0.47
CA ARG A 34 8.77 -11.46 -0.66
C ARG A 34 9.19 -11.03 -2.07
N ASP A 35 8.30 -11.14 -3.05
CA ASP A 35 8.51 -10.67 -4.43
C ASP A 35 8.08 -9.21 -4.65
N ILE A 36 7.73 -8.49 -3.59
CA ILE A 36 7.43 -7.06 -3.66
C ILE A 36 8.75 -6.29 -3.68
N THR A 37 9.24 -6.01 -4.90
CA THR A 37 10.43 -5.19 -5.13
C THR A 37 10.07 -3.71 -5.18
N ARG A 38 11.03 -2.84 -4.83
CA ARG A 38 10.90 -1.37 -4.93
C ARG A 38 10.37 -0.90 -6.30
N ALA A 39 10.82 -1.53 -7.39
CA ALA A 39 10.35 -1.21 -8.74
C ALA A 39 8.83 -1.37 -8.92
N LYS A 40 8.20 -2.37 -8.29
CA LYS A 40 6.74 -2.56 -8.36
C LYS A 40 5.99 -1.45 -7.62
N ILE A 41 6.54 -1.02 -6.48
CA ILE A 41 6.00 0.10 -5.69
C ILE A 41 6.06 1.38 -6.51
N GLU A 42 7.17 1.65 -7.18
CA GLU A 42 7.34 2.83 -8.05
C GLU A 42 6.37 2.83 -9.24
N VAL A 43 6.18 1.68 -9.90
CA VAL A 43 5.19 1.53 -10.98
C VAL A 43 3.78 1.82 -10.48
N PHE A 44 3.40 1.27 -9.32
CA PHE A 44 2.09 1.50 -8.74
C PHE A 44 1.85 2.96 -8.34
N LEU A 45 2.84 3.62 -7.74
CA LEU A 45 2.74 5.04 -7.41
C LEU A 45 2.66 5.92 -8.65
N THR A 46 3.38 5.56 -9.71
CA THR A 46 3.31 6.25 -11.01
C THR A 46 1.93 6.10 -11.63
N TYR A 47 1.34 4.89 -11.60
CA TYR A 47 -0.04 4.67 -12.03
C TYR A 47 -1.02 5.55 -11.26
N LEU A 48 -0.89 5.61 -9.92
CA LEU A 48 -1.72 6.49 -9.10
C LEU A 48 -1.55 7.98 -9.46
N ALA A 49 -0.32 8.41 -9.78
CA ALA A 49 -0.04 9.78 -10.22
C ALA A 49 -0.72 10.13 -11.54
N VAL A 50 -0.58 9.25 -12.53
CA VAL A 50 -0.89 9.55 -13.93
C VAL A 50 -2.34 9.20 -14.26
N GLU A 51 -2.81 8.03 -13.84
CA GLU A 51 -4.15 7.53 -14.18
C GLU A 51 -5.19 8.03 -13.17
N GLU A 52 -4.92 7.88 -11.87
CA GLU A 52 -5.88 8.24 -10.81
C GLU A 52 -5.76 9.73 -10.38
N ASN A 53 -4.79 10.48 -10.92
CA ASN A 53 -4.54 11.90 -10.61
C ASN A 53 -4.57 12.22 -9.10
N VAL A 54 -4.10 11.30 -8.25
CA VAL A 54 -4.14 11.52 -6.80
C VAL A 54 -3.12 12.58 -6.37
N ALA A 55 -3.51 13.36 -5.36
CA ALA A 55 -2.63 14.35 -4.74
C ALA A 55 -1.34 13.71 -4.21
N THR A 56 -0.24 14.47 -4.24
CA THR A 56 1.07 14.05 -3.73
C THR A 56 1.03 13.62 -2.26
N SER A 57 0.17 14.25 -1.45
CA SER A 57 -0.06 13.86 -0.05
C SER A 57 -0.65 12.45 0.06
N THR A 58 -1.58 12.09 -0.82
CA THR A 58 -2.16 10.74 -0.90
C THR A 58 -1.13 9.72 -1.37
N GLN A 59 -0.29 10.05 -2.35
CA GLN A 59 0.80 9.16 -2.78
C GLN A 59 1.76 8.84 -1.64
N ASN A 60 2.14 9.83 -0.85
CA ASN A 60 3.01 9.62 0.31
C ASN A 60 2.36 8.71 1.37
N GLN A 61 1.04 8.84 1.58
CA GLN A 61 0.30 7.93 2.45
C GLN A 61 0.29 6.50 1.90
N VAL A 62 0.05 6.33 0.61
CA VAL A 62 0.06 5.01 -0.06
C VAL A 62 1.44 4.37 0.02
N PHE A 63 2.50 5.12 -0.26
CA PHE A 63 3.88 4.65 -0.15
C PHE A 63 4.19 4.15 1.27
N ASN A 64 3.90 4.96 2.29
CA ASN A 64 4.11 4.58 3.68
C ASN A 64 3.30 3.32 4.06
N THR A 65 2.07 3.21 3.57
CA THR A 65 1.21 2.03 3.78
C THR A 65 1.85 0.76 3.22
N ILE A 66 2.25 0.80 1.95
CA ILE A 66 2.84 -0.36 1.27
C ILE A 66 4.19 -0.71 1.91
N PHE A 67 5.00 0.29 2.26
CA PHE A 67 6.27 0.08 2.96
C PHE A 67 6.06 -0.63 4.31
N VAL A 68 5.12 -0.17 5.14
CA VAL A 68 4.81 -0.83 6.41
C VAL A 68 4.30 -2.26 6.18
N PHE A 69 3.46 -2.49 5.18
CA PHE A 69 2.96 -3.82 4.83
C PHE A 69 4.08 -4.79 4.41
N VAL A 70 5.00 -4.34 3.56
CA VAL A 70 6.09 -5.19 3.04
C VAL A 70 7.17 -5.44 4.09
N TYR A 71 7.59 -4.42 4.82
CA TYR A 71 8.77 -4.52 5.70
C TYR A 71 8.45 -4.81 7.18
N ARG A 72 7.25 -4.46 7.67
CA ARG A 72 6.90 -4.61 9.09
C ARG A 72 5.92 -5.73 9.38
N LEU A 73 5.11 -6.13 8.38
CA LEU A 73 4.04 -7.12 8.54
C LEU A 73 4.35 -8.48 7.87
N ASN A 74 5.50 -8.61 7.19
CA ASN A 74 6.06 -9.88 6.72
C ASN A 74 7.19 -10.43 7.60
N ALA A 75 7.29 -9.96 8.84
CA ALA A 75 8.20 -10.51 9.85
C ALA A 75 7.61 -11.77 10.50
#